data_AF-A0A971YFW3-F1
#
_entry.id   AF-A0A971YFW3-F1
#
_cell.length_a   1.000
_cell.length_b   1.000
_cell.length_c   1.000
_cell.angle_alpha   90.00
_cell.angle_beta   90.00
_cell.angle_gamma   90.00
#
_symmetry.space_group_name_H-M   'P 1'
#
loop_
_entity.id
_entity.type
_entity.pdbx_description
1 polymer ?
#
loop_
_entity_poly.entity_id
_entity_poly.type
_entity_poly.pdbx_seq_one_letter_code
_entity_poly.pdbx_strand_id
1 'polypeptide(L)'
;MRNIKKTLLVLTIMCVACFIFIHDEACAETTVININPEESYEFINNDTSARSISITLSGSEKSYDYAIYNQDGTENKQGISVSTSSLTIPAKGRLVITGQKGQIACRIDNLYIISSISNEPALSRVTVKAGESYAFINNDTVSHQIVNEGSSSSNKFDYAIYTRNGKEYDQKINNGYTSSITVPAGGRLIVTSLNGNIDFGGYYNFFVVEKSSDPALRRVTVKVGESYEFINTDIEEHEIRTNVNVSTTRFDYAIYNSDGTAYNQVMNSLSASLTIPAGGRVIVTPTTVDMDFGGYYNFFVTEKSNDPALRRVAVNPGESYEFINTDRVEHELMTPLSLSEYYNYAIYNSDGTEYKQDIYCKLASLTIPAGGRVVVTPLNDSRSFAGYYKFFTAKKSDEPALRAVTLKPGASYEFKNNDTVEHEMMYSANSGRYDYAIYNSDGTVYGQGLNNGSGVVSGSITLPAGGRMIITSLTNNTYFGGYYKFFTSQKSNEPALSKATIKPGETYTFINTASVNLPVLTTSSSSKRIDVYAYDSNGTEVLNKTSTYGSKIEIPAGGKLLIKSLSSDIECGGYHDYFTSFYNDNESGINWTNTLSSTGNLYAITQGNDKYVAVGTAGAI
;
A
#
# COMPACT_ATOMS: atom_id res chain seq x y z
N MET A 1 78.36 4.36 94.03
CA MET A 1 79.04 5.02 95.16
C MET A 1 78.54 6.47 95.21
N ARG A 2 78.01 6.96 96.35
CA ARG A 2 77.57 8.37 96.60
C ARG A 2 76.43 8.92 95.68
N ASN A 3 75.27 9.30 96.23
CA ASN A 3 74.89 10.61 96.84
C ASN A 3 74.68 11.73 95.80
N ILE A 4 73.69 12.63 95.88
CA ILE A 4 72.75 12.98 96.98
C ILE A 4 71.48 13.71 96.46
N LYS A 5 70.34 13.48 97.14
CA LYS A 5 69.14 14.35 97.42
C LYS A 5 69.02 15.69 96.63
N LYS A 6 67.86 16.06 96.03
CA LYS A 6 66.60 16.65 96.64
C LYS A 6 65.67 17.07 95.45
N THR A 7 64.34 17.32 95.52
CA THR A 7 63.30 17.32 96.58
C THR A 7 61.91 16.90 96.02
N LEU A 8 61.37 15.77 96.50
CA LEU A 8 59.97 15.50 96.89
C LEU A 8 58.81 16.45 96.45
N LEU A 9 57.93 15.99 95.52
CA LEU A 9 56.46 16.04 95.69
C LEU A 9 55.71 15.03 94.78
N VAL A 10 55.15 13.99 95.40
CA VAL A 10 54.00 13.15 94.99
C VAL A 10 53.91 12.65 93.53
N LEU A 11 54.38 11.41 93.37
CA LEU A 11 53.69 10.36 92.61
C LEU A 11 52.68 9.66 93.57
N THR A 12 51.54 9.08 93.18
CA THR A 12 51.00 8.72 91.85
C THR A 12 49.45 8.71 91.84
N ILE A 13 48.84 8.51 90.66
CA ILE A 13 47.46 8.11 90.33
C ILE A 13 46.48 9.25 90.03
N MET A 14 46.62 9.82 88.82
CA MET A 14 45.56 10.01 87.82
C MET A 14 46.23 10.39 86.49
N CYS A 15 46.84 9.40 85.83
CA CYS A 15 47.25 9.55 84.44
C CYS A 15 46.00 9.53 83.53
N VAL A 16 46.10 10.20 82.38
CA VAL A 16 45.14 10.17 81.26
C VAL A 16 43.81 10.91 81.51
N ALA A 17 43.89 12.24 81.70
CA ALA A 17 42.76 13.15 81.49
C ALA A 17 43.19 14.56 81.02
N CYS A 18 44.31 14.67 80.29
CA CYS A 18 44.71 15.89 79.58
C CYS A 18 45.85 15.60 78.59
N PHE A 19 45.63 14.68 77.64
CA PHE A 19 46.33 14.75 76.36
C PHE A 19 45.40 15.39 75.35
N ILE A 20 45.91 16.43 74.72
CA ILE A 20 45.27 17.18 73.65
C ILE A 20 44.85 16.19 72.56
N PHE A 21 43.54 16.09 72.29
CA PHE A 21 43.04 15.49 71.05
C PHE A 21 43.36 16.44 69.90
N ILE A 22 44.62 16.47 69.48
CA ILE A 22 44.90 16.59 68.06
C ILE A 22 44.47 15.23 67.50
N HIS A 23 43.24 15.19 66.98
CA HIS A 23 43.05 14.35 65.82
C HIS A 23 44.01 14.92 64.78
N ASP A 24 44.98 14.12 64.34
CA ASP A 24 45.44 14.27 62.97
C ASP A 24 44.22 13.95 62.10
N GLU A 25 43.45 14.99 61.78
CA GLU A 25 42.81 15.04 60.49
C GLU A 25 43.95 14.93 59.49
N ALA A 26 44.20 13.70 59.03
CA ALA A 26 45.15 13.43 57.96
C ALA A 26 44.68 14.25 56.76
N CYS A 27 45.31 15.41 56.58
CA CYS A 27 44.97 16.36 55.54
C CYS A 27 45.03 15.62 54.21
N ALA A 28 43.87 15.41 53.58
CA ALA A 28 43.74 14.57 52.40
C ALA A 28 44.73 15.03 51.33
N GLU A 29 45.80 14.26 51.13
CA GLU A 29 46.89 14.66 50.25
C GLU A 29 46.41 14.54 48.80
N THR A 30 45.95 15.66 48.25
CA THR A 30 45.47 15.66 46.87
C THR A 30 46.63 15.72 45.90
N THR A 31 46.83 14.68 45.11
CA THR A 31 47.83 14.65 44.04
C THR A 31 47.23 15.08 42.70
N VAL A 32 48.05 15.66 41.83
CA VAL A 32 47.70 15.92 40.42
C VAL A 32 48.57 15.02 39.54
N ILE A 33 47.92 14.10 38.82
CA ILE A 33 48.54 13.24 37.83
C ILE A 33 48.39 13.92 36.46
N ASN A 34 49.51 14.21 35.80
CA ASN A 34 49.51 14.72 34.43
C ASN A 34 49.66 13.56 33.46
N ILE A 35 48.77 13.47 32.48
CA ILE A 35 48.75 12.46 31.42
C ILE A 35 48.92 13.21 30.10
N ASN A 36 50.00 12.91 29.38
CA ASN A 36 50.25 13.42 28.03
C ASN A 36 49.48 12.59 26.99
N PRO A 37 49.41 13.04 25.71
CA PRO A 37 48.90 12.19 24.63
C PRO A 37 49.62 10.85 24.57
N GLU A 38 48.91 9.78 24.22
CA GLU A 38 49.35 8.37 24.14
C GLU A 38 49.70 7.72 25.51
N GLU A 39 49.96 8.49 26.57
CA GLU A 39 50.13 7.96 27.92
C GLU A 39 48.81 7.46 28.50
N SER A 40 48.89 6.40 29.32
CA SER A 40 47.74 5.81 30.00
C SER A 40 47.98 5.64 31.49
N TYR A 41 46.96 5.89 32.31
CA TYR A 41 47.00 5.74 33.76
C TYR A 41 45.78 4.98 34.27
N GLU A 42 46.02 4.09 35.23
CA GLU A 42 44.99 3.41 36.01
C GLU A 42 44.79 4.11 37.36
N PHE A 43 43.53 4.24 37.76
CA PHE A 43 43.06 4.78 39.03
C PHE A 43 42.17 3.75 39.73
N ILE A 44 42.56 3.30 40.91
CA ILE A 44 41.84 2.28 41.69
C ILE A 44 41.19 2.97 42.90
N ASN A 45 39.88 2.82 43.05
CA ASN A 45 39.16 3.32 44.20
C ASN A 45 39.21 2.31 45.35
N ASN A 46 40.01 2.58 46.38
CA ASN A 46 40.11 1.76 47.57
C ASN A 46 39.02 2.02 48.61
N ASP A 47 38.09 2.95 48.39
CA ASP A 47 36.96 3.18 49.30
C ASP A 47 35.80 2.19 49.07
N THR A 48 34.93 2.04 50.08
CA THR A 48 33.64 1.34 49.99
C THR A 48 32.53 2.21 49.42
N SER A 49 32.78 3.48 49.14
CA SER A 49 31.88 4.39 48.42
C SER A 49 32.44 4.73 47.04
N ALA A 50 31.58 5.16 46.12
CA ALA A 50 32.05 5.69 44.84
C ALA A 50 32.83 7.01 45.04
N ARG A 51 33.89 7.22 44.25
CA ARG A 51 34.79 8.37 44.36
C ARG A 51 35.01 9.05 43.02
N SER A 52 34.88 10.36 42.99
CA SER A 52 35.09 11.16 41.78
C SER A 52 36.50 11.72 41.71
N ILE A 53 37.10 11.69 40.53
CA ILE A 53 38.32 12.44 40.22
C ILE A 53 37.96 13.71 39.43
N SER A 54 38.71 14.78 39.64
CA SER A 54 38.52 16.05 38.93
C SER A 54 39.54 16.16 37.80
N ILE A 55 39.08 16.49 36.59
CA ILE A 55 39.88 16.43 35.37
C ILE A 55 39.95 17.82 34.74
N THR A 56 41.16 18.35 34.63
CA THR A 56 41.44 19.64 33.95
C THR A 56 42.16 19.37 32.64
N LEU A 57 41.73 20.04 31.56
CA LEU A 57 42.24 19.82 30.21
C LEU A 57 42.88 21.11 29.68
N SER A 58 44.14 21.03 29.28
CA SER A 58 44.93 22.15 28.75
C SER A 58 45.24 21.96 27.26
N GLY A 59 45.25 23.06 26.50
CA GLY A 59 45.37 23.06 25.03
C GLY A 59 44.13 23.58 24.31
N SER A 60 44.27 23.83 23.00
CA SER A 60 43.18 24.30 22.11
C SER A 60 42.31 23.14 21.60
N GLU A 61 42.93 22.03 21.23
CA GLU A 61 42.27 20.73 21.04
C GLU A 61 42.61 19.84 22.23
N LYS A 62 41.60 19.32 22.92
CA LYS A 62 41.80 18.57 24.16
C LYS A 62 40.77 17.46 24.35
N SER A 63 41.25 16.24 24.47
CA SER A 63 40.42 15.05 24.62
C SER A 63 41.19 13.89 25.25
N TYR A 64 40.45 12.96 25.82
CA TYR A 64 40.96 11.71 26.36
C TYR A 64 39.96 10.58 26.16
N ASP A 65 40.44 9.35 26.22
CA ASP A 65 39.61 8.15 26.26
C ASP A 65 39.55 7.63 27.69
N TYR A 66 38.45 6.99 28.08
CA TYR A 66 38.34 6.35 29.40
C TYR A 66 37.52 5.07 29.40
N ALA A 67 37.84 4.20 30.36
CA ALA A 67 37.14 2.96 30.66
C ALA A 67 37.02 2.78 32.18
N ILE A 68 35.80 2.68 32.69
CA ILE A 68 35.46 2.46 34.10
C ILE A 68 34.92 1.05 34.27
N TYR A 69 35.43 0.36 35.28
CA TYR A 69 35.06 -1.01 35.63
C TYR A 69 34.53 -1.07 37.07
N ASN A 70 33.59 -1.98 37.31
CA ASN A 70 33.12 -2.32 38.65
C ASN A 70 34.17 -3.15 39.42
N GLN A 71 33.92 -3.42 40.70
CA GLN A 71 34.84 -4.21 41.55
C GLN A 71 35.12 -5.63 41.02
N ASP A 72 34.15 -6.24 40.35
CA ASP A 72 34.26 -7.58 39.74
C ASP A 72 34.93 -7.56 38.36
N GLY A 73 35.37 -6.40 37.89
CA GLY A 73 35.98 -6.22 36.57
C GLY A 73 34.98 -6.06 35.42
N THR A 74 33.66 -6.08 35.69
CA THR A 74 32.64 -5.85 34.64
C THR A 74 32.61 -4.40 34.17
N GLU A 75 32.13 -4.19 32.94
CA GLU A 75 31.93 -2.86 32.36
C GLU A 75 31.03 -1.96 33.24
N ASN A 76 31.40 -0.69 33.38
CA ASN A 76 30.53 0.34 33.98
C ASN A 76 30.23 1.46 32.99
N LYS A 77 31.27 2.11 32.47
CA LYS A 77 31.14 3.22 31.52
C LYS A 77 32.44 3.46 30.75
N GLN A 78 32.33 3.78 29.47
CA GLN A 78 33.45 4.19 28.63
C GLN A 78 33.15 5.51 27.90
N GLY A 79 34.19 6.13 27.35
CA GLY A 79 34.06 7.26 26.44
C GLY A 79 35.29 7.44 25.57
N ILE A 80 35.06 7.85 24.32
CA ILE A 80 36.08 8.12 23.31
C ILE A 80 36.14 9.61 23.00
N SER A 81 37.35 10.17 22.88
CA SER A 81 37.65 11.58 22.59
C SER A 81 36.87 12.58 23.46
N VAL A 82 36.59 12.26 24.71
CA VAL A 82 35.74 13.09 25.59
C VAL A 82 36.50 14.28 26.17
N SER A 83 35.75 15.30 26.60
CA SER A 83 36.28 16.47 27.31
C SER A 83 35.63 16.69 28.69
N THR A 84 35.13 15.63 29.33
CA THR A 84 34.44 15.70 30.63
C THR A 84 35.37 16.13 31.76
N SER A 85 34.90 16.99 32.67
CA SER A 85 35.70 17.57 33.76
C SER A 85 35.73 16.74 35.05
N SER A 86 35.00 15.62 35.11
CA SER A 86 35.06 14.67 36.21
C SER A 86 34.58 13.29 35.77
N LEU A 87 35.11 12.25 36.40
CA LEU A 87 34.67 10.86 36.28
C LEU A 87 34.50 10.27 37.68
N THR A 88 33.51 9.39 37.85
CA THR A 88 33.22 8.71 39.11
C THR A 88 33.57 7.23 39.00
N ILE A 89 34.50 6.79 39.85
CA ILE A 89 34.92 5.41 39.98
C ILE A 89 33.99 4.72 40.99
N PRO A 90 33.36 3.57 40.66
CA PRO A 90 32.56 2.78 41.58
C PRO A 90 33.31 2.40 42.87
N ALA A 91 32.59 2.09 43.94
CA ALA A 91 33.19 1.51 45.15
C ALA A 91 34.02 0.28 44.79
N LYS A 92 35.28 0.22 45.24
CA LYS A 92 36.24 -0.85 44.90
C LYS A 92 36.47 -1.09 43.40
N GLY A 93 36.02 -0.19 42.52
CA GLY A 93 36.21 -0.25 41.07
C GLY A 93 37.51 0.41 40.60
N ARG A 94 37.72 0.40 39.28
CA ARG A 94 38.87 1.05 38.63
C ARG A 94 38.47 1.89 37.42
N LEU A 95 39.35 2.81 37.04
CA LEU A 95 39.25 3.70 35.89
C LEU A 95 40.59 3.73 35.17
N VAL A 96 40.60 3.50 33.86
CA VAL A 96 41.75 3.75 32.99
C VAL A 96 41.46 5.00 32.16
N ILE A 97 42.43 5.91 32.06
CA ILE A 97 42.41 7.08 31.17
C ILE A 97 43.60 6.99 30.21
N THR A 98 43.37 7.27 28.93
CA THR A 98 44.42 7.45 27.91
C THR A 98 44.34 8.86 27.34
N GLY A 99 45.45 9.58 27.33
CA GLY A 99 45.51 10.92 26.75
C GLY A 99 45.46 10.89 25.23
N GLN A 100 44.71 11.81 24.62
CA GLN A 100 44.54 11.86 23.16
C GLN A 100 44.95 13.19 22.55
N LYS A 101 44.46 14.31 23.09
CA LYS A 101 44.88 15.65 22.68
C LYS A 101 45.05 16.55 23.89
N GLY A 102 46.07 17.42 23.83
CA GLY A 102 46.45 18.28 24.96
C GLY A 102 47.00 17.48 26.15
N GLN A 103 47.28 18.17 27.25
CA GLN A 103 47.67 17.53 28.51
C GLN A 103 46.46 17.50 29.46
N ILE A 104 46.25 16.34 30.08
CA ILE A 104 45.18 16.08 31.05
C ILE A 104 45.79 16.11 32.46
N ALA A 105 45.17 16.85 33.37
CA ALA A 105 45.54 16.90 34.78
C ALA A 105 44.40 16.31 35.63
N CYS A 106 44.61 15.10 36.15
CA CYS A 106 43.70 14.37 37.03
C CYS A 106 44.05 14.66 38.49
N ARG A 107 43.20 15.42 39.19
CA ARG A 107 43.31 15.63 40.64
C ARG A 107 42.58 14.51 41.38
N ILE A 108 43.33 13.82 42.24
CA ILE A 108 42.87 12.68 43.05
C ILE A 108 43.06 12.97 44.53
N ASP A 109 42.36 12.21 45.38
CA ASP A 109 42.55 12.17 46.82
C ASP A 109 43.28 10.87 47.18
N ASN A 110 44.54 10.96 47.61
CA ASN A 110 45.38 9.80 47.89
C ASN A 110 44.85 8.91 49.04
N LEU A 111 43.94 9.42 49.88
CA LEU A 111 43.32 8.63 50.95
C LEU A 111 42.40 7.53 50.39
N TYR A 112 41.86 7.73 49.19
CA TYR A 112 40.87 6.83 48.59
C TYR A 112 41.26 6.30 47.21
N ILE A 113 42.03 7.05 46.43
CA ILE A 113 42.42 6.70 45.06
C ILE A 113 43.92 6.40 45.00
N ILE A 114 44.28 5.18 44.59
CA ILE A 114 45.63 4.86 44.13
C ILE A 114 45.70 5.13 42.63
N SER A 115 46.82 5.65 42.15
CA SER A 115 47.09 5.81 40.71
C SER A 115 48.42 5.17 40.32
N SER A 116 48.48 4.66 39.09
CA SER A 116 49.69 4.07 38.50
C SER A 116 49.69 4.22 36.97
N ILE A 117 50.87 4.20 36.36
CA ILE A 117 51.00 4.16 34.90
C ILE A 117 50.42 2.84 34.41
N SER A 118 49.57 2.90 33.38
CA SER A 118 49.03 1.72 32.69
C SER A 118 49.83 1.47 31.42
N ASN A 119 50.25 0.22 31.20
CA ASN A 119 50.80 -0.23 29.92
C ASN A 119 49.69 -0.56 28.89
N GLU A 120 48.44 -0.54 29.33
CA GLU A 120 47.24 -0.80 28.52
C GLU A 120 46.46 0.51 28.34
N PRO A 121 46.02 0.87 27.11
CA PRO A 121 45.12 1.99 26.92
C PRO A 121 43.72 1.68 27.47
N ALA A 122 42.92 2.72 27.68
CA ALA A 122 41.54 2.57 28.11
C ALA A 122 40.69 1.78 27.09
N LEU A 123 40.91 2.04 25.79
CA LEU A 123 40.15 1.47 24.69
C LEU A 123 41.06 0.83 23.63
N SER A 124 40.62 -0.29 23.06
CA SER A 124 41.09 -0.76 21.76
C SER A 124 40.50 0.14 20.67
N ARG A 125 41.23 1.20 20.33
CA ARG A 125 40.79 2.28 19.42
C ARG A 125 41.38 2.14 18.02
N VAL A 126 40.62 2.56 17.00
CA VAL A 126 41.15 2.85 15.66
C VAL A 126 40.41 4.01 14.99
N THR A 127 41.16 4.83 14.25
CA THR A 127 40.61 5.84 13.32
C THR A 127 40.37 5.21 11.95
N VAL A 128 39.10 5.05 11.57
CA VAL A 128 38.70 4.51 10.27
C VAL A 128 38.57 5.65 9.26
N LYS A 129 39.42 5.68 8.24
CA LYS A 129 39.39 6.68 7.17
C LYS A 129 38.31 6.34 6.14
N ALA A 130 37.81 7.33 5.42
CA ALA A 130 36.83 7.14 4.35
C ALA A 130 37.29 6.06 3.34
N GLY A 131 36.45 5.07 3.10
CA GLY A 131 36.73 3.89 2.27
C GLY A 131 37.49 2.75 2.96
N GLU A 132 38.07 2.97 4.15
CA GLU A 132 38.68 1.90 4.95
C GLU A 132 37.65 1.16 5.81
N SER A 133 37.99 -0.07 6.17
CA SER A 133 37.15 -0.93 6.99
C SER A 133 37.98 -1.63 8.08
N TYR A 134 37.40 -1.79 9.26
CA TYR A 134 38.02 -2.45 10.41
C TYR A 134 37.02 -3.37 11.09
N ALA A 135 37.52 -4.46 11.66
CA ALA A 135 36.73 -5.40 12.44
C ALA A 135 37.10 -5.32 13.93
N PHE A 136 36.08 -5.33 14.77
CA PHE A 136 36.13 -5.42 16.23
C PHE A 136 35.63 -6.80 16.63
N ILE A 137 36.51 -7.64 17.15
CA ILE A 137 36.21 -9.00 17.60
C ILE A 137 36.04 -8.97 19.12
N ASN A 138 34.83 -9.26 19.59
CA ASN A 138 34.55 -9.47 21.01
C ASN A 138 35.07 -10.87 21.39
N ASN A 139 36.11 -10.92 22.22
CA ASN A 139 36.72 -12.19 22.67
C ASN A 139 36.12 -12.72 23.98
N ASP A 140 35.18 -12.00 24.59
CA ASP A 140 34.53 -12.40 25.84
C ASP A 140 33.28 -13.27 25.60
N THR A 141 32.81 -13.84 26.70
CA THR A 141 31.60 -14.64 26.89
C THR A 141 30.32 -13.81 27.06
N VAL A 142 30.43 -12.48 27.14
CA VAL A 142 29.30 -11.54 27.25
C VAL A 142 29.35 -10.48 26.15
N SER A 143 28.23 -9.78 25.92
CA SER A 143 28.13 -8.73 24.91
C SER A 143 28.72 -7.41 25.41
N HIS A 144 29.49 -6.73 24.57
CA HIS A 144 30.24 -5.51 24.92
C HIS A 144 29.99 -4.39 23.90
N GLN A 145 30.27 -3.14 24.25
CA GLN A 145 29.98 -1.99 23.37
C GLN A 145 31.22 -1.39 22.68
N ILE A 146 31.06 -0.99 21.42
CA ILE A 146 31.97 -0.08 20.71
C ILE A 146 31.33 1.31 20.66
N VAL A 147 32.01 2.32 21.19
CA VAL A 147 31.66 3.75 21.05
C VAL A 147 32.35 4.38 19.84
N ASN A 148 31.77 5.44 19.27
CA ASN A 148 32.31 6.12 18.10
C ASN A 148 32.00 7.63 18.03
N GLU A 149 32.80 8.37 17.27
CA GLU A 149 32.61 9.80 16.97
C GLU A 149 31.76 10.09 15.71
N GLY A 150 31.10 9.07 15.15
CA GLY A 150 30.26 9.13 13.94
C GLY A 150 28.86 9.68 14.17
N SER A 151 28.65 10.55 15.16
CA SER A 151 27.33 11.10 15.53
C SER A 151 27.04 12.46 14.89
N SER A 152 27.59 12.74 13.71
CA SER A 152 27.38 13.99 12.96
C SER A 152 27.08 13.73 11.49
N SER A 153 26.41 14.69 10.83
CA SER A 153 25.96 14.56 9.43
C SER A 153 27.10 14.41 8.41
N SER A 154 28.33 14.75 8.79
CA SER A 154 29.54 14.62 7.95
C SER A 154 30.29 13.29 8.11
N ASN A 155 29.96 12.50 9.13
CA ASN A 155 30.74 11.33 9.55
C ASN A 155 29.85 10.07 9.50
N LYS A 156 29.48 9.62 8.30
CA LYS A 156 28.66 8.43 8.11
C LYS A 156 29.52 7.19 7.93
N PHE A 157 29.00 6.06 8.39
CA PHE A 157 29.58 4.75 8.20
C PHE A 157 28.51 3.68 8.00
N ASP A 158 28.92 2.58 7.38
CA ASP A 158 28.14 1.35 7.34
C ASP A 158 28.67 0.38 8.41
N TYR A 159 27.79 -0.46 8.94
CA TYR A 159 28.21 -1.55 9.83
C TYR A 159 27.46 -2.86 9.57
N ALA A 160 28.13 -3.96 9.91
CA ALA A 160 27.60 -5.32 9.90
C ALA A 160 28.11 -6.06 11.15
N ILE A 161 27.20 -6.70 11.88
CA ILE A 161 27.49 -7.48 13.07
C ILE A 161 27.20 -8.95 12.79
N TYR A 162 28.14 -9.81 13.17
CA TYR A 162 28.06 -11.25 13.06
C TYR A 162 28.16 -11.88 14.46
N THR A 163 27.42 -12.96 14.67
CA THR A 163 27.55 -13.82 15.85
C THR A 163 28.87 -14.60 15.82
N ARG A 164 29.19 -15.30 16.92
CA ARG A 164 30.40 -16.16 17.04
C ARG A 164 30.51 -17.23 15.95
N ASN A 165 29.39 -17.72 15.43
CA ASN A 165 29.34 -18.71 14.34
C ASN A 165 29.22 -18.07 12.94
N GLY A 166 29.40 -16.74 12.82
CA GLY A 166 29.39 -16.04 11.53
C GLY A 166 28.00 -15.75 10.95
N LYS A 167 26.91 -16.04 11.67
CA LYS A 167 25.55 -15.67 11.23
C LYS A 167 25.34 -14.17 11.40
N GLU A 168 24.51 -13.59 10.54
CA GLU A 168 24.02 -12.22 10.70
C GLU A 168 23.40 -11.94 12.09
N TYR A 169 23.56 -10.71 12.58
CA TYR A 169 23.03 -10.25 13.86
C TYR A 169 22.36 -8.88 13.77
N ASP A 170 23.05 -7.87 13.22
CA ASP A 170 22.48 -6.56 12.87
C ASP A 170 23.32 -5.89 11.78
N GLN A 171 22.70 -5.00 11.00
CA GLN A 171 23.37 -4.23 9.96
C GLN A 171 22.75 -2.85 9.78
N LYS A 172 23.57 -1.89 9.35
CA LYS A 172 23.11 -0.53 9.09
C LYS A 172 23.86 0.11 7.94
N ILE A 173 23.09 0.67 7.01
CA ILE A 173 23.58 1.54 5.95
C ILE A 173 23.47 3.01 6.37
N ASN A 174 24.43 3.85 6.01
CA ASN A 174 24.46 5.29 6.26
C ASN A 174 24.25 5.70 7.73
N ASN A 175 24.79 4.93 8.69
CA ASN A 175 24.71 5.29 10.10
C ASN A 175 25.49 6.60 10.38
N GLY A 176 24.87 7.53 11.09
CA GLY A 176 25.46 8.83 11.43
C GLY A 176 24.88 9.43 12.72
N TYR A 177 24.39 8.58 13.62
CA TYR A 177 23.67 8.97 14.84
C TYR A 177 23.87 7.98 16.00
N THR A 178 24.02 6.69 15.73
CA THR A 178 24.29 5.68 16.76
C THR A 178 25.73 5.80 17.27
N SER A 179 25.89 6.36 18.47
CA SER A 179 27.17 6.58 19.14
C SER A 179 27.74 5.37 19.88
N SER A 180 26.95 4.30 20.06
CA SER A 180 27.39 3.02 20.64
C SER A 180 26.74 1.82 19.95
N ILE A 181 27.52 0.77 19.71
CA ILE A 181 27.11 -0.44 18.99
C ILE A 181 27.44 -1.66 19.86
N THR A 182 26.45 -2.49 20.16
CA THR A 182 26.63 -3.71 20.97
C THR A 182 27.10 -4.87 20.08
N VAL A 183 28.24 -5.46 20.42
CA VAL A 183 28.79 -6.64 19.75
C VAL A 183 28.52 -7.88 20.63
N PRO A 184 27.83 -8.92 20.12
CA PRO A 184 27.48 -10.09 20.92
C PRO A 184 28.71 -10.87 21.39
N ALA A 185 28.55 -11.67 22.44
CA ALA A 185 29.58 -12.57 22.97
C ALA A 185 30.25 -13.42 21.88
N GLY A 186 31.58 -13.40 21.81
CA GLY A 186 32.37 -14.07 20.78
C GLY A 186 32.14 -13.56 19.35
N GLY A 187 31.36 -12.50 19.15
CA GLY A 187 30.94 -11.98 17.85
C GLY A 187 31.90 -10.94 17.26
N ARG A 188 31.57 -10.46 16.06
CA ARG A 188 32.40 -9.51 15.32
C ARG A 188 31.56 -8.39 14.70
N LEU A 189 31.98 -7.15 14.90
CA LEU A 189 31.47 -5.96 14.20
C LEU A 189 32.47 -5.58 13.11
N ILE A 190 32.01 -5.38 11.87
CA ILE A 190 32.77 -4.68 10.82
C ILE A 190 32.17 -3.28 10.65
N VAL A 191 33.02 -2.27 10.58
CA VAL A 191 32.64 -0.88 10.23
C VAL A 191 33.39 -0.43 8.98
N THR A 192 32.71 0.37 8.14
CA THR A 192 33.29 1.02 6.95
C THR A 192 32.94 2.50 6.96
N SER A 193 33.94 3.39 7.06
CA SER A 193 33.69 4.84 6.97
C SER A 193 33.32 5.20 5.54
N LEU A 194 32.18 5.88 5.34
CA LEU A 194 31.76 6.36 4.02
C LEU A 194 32.34 7.75 3.72
N ASN A 195 32.38 8.63 4.72
CA ASN A 195 32.93 9.97 4.63
C ASN A 195 33.54 10.41 5.96
N GLY A 196 34.64 11.16 5.86
CA GLY A 196 35.42 11.58 7.03
C GLY A 196 36.30 10.47 7.62
N ASN A 197 37.02 10.86 8.67
CA ASN A 197 37.76 9.94 9.52
C ASN A 197 36.95 9.79 10.82
N ILE A 198 36.67 8.55 11.22
CA ILE A 198 35.80 8.26 12.35
C ILE A 198 36.57 7.40 13.33
N ASP A 199 36.72 7.88 14.56
CA ASP A 199 37.28 7.11 15.65
C ASP A 199 36.24 6.17 16.25
N PHE A 200 36.65 4.91 16.44
CA PHE A 200 35.88 3.84 17.08
C PHE A 200 36.73 3.23 18.19
N GLY A 201 36.12 2.83 19.30
CA GLY A 201 36.81 2.12 20.37
C GLY A 201 35.88 1.40 21.32
N GLY A 202 36.36 0.32 21.91
CA GLY A 202 35.72 -0.37 23.04
C GLY A 202 36.75 -0.73 24.09
N TYR A 203 36.31 -1.12 25.29
CA TYR A 203 37.19 -1.55 26.38
C TYR A 203 38.34 -2.46 25.90
N TYR A 204 39.57 -2.04 26.20
CA TYR A 204 40.79 -2.67 25.64
C TYR A 204 40.84 -4.19 25.83
N ASN A 205 40.51 -4.65 27.03
CA ASN A 205 40.62 -6.06 27.42
C ASN A 205 39.57 -6.99 26.78
N PHE A 206 38.54 -6.47 26.12
CA PHE A 206 37.45 -7.28 25.54
C PHE A 206 37.46 -7.34 24.01
N PHE A 207 38.17 -6.40 23.35
CA PHE A 207 38.18 -6.27 21.90
C PHE A 207 39.56 -6.38 21.28
N VAL A 208 39.70 -7.29 20.32
CA VAL A 208 40.78 -7.26 19.32
C VAL A 208 40.28 -6.48 18.09
N VAL A 209 41.14 -5.61 17.56
CA VAL A 209 40.82 -4.74 16.41
C VAL A 209 41.79 -5.04 15.28
N GLU A 210 41.24 -5.35 14.11
CA GLU A 210 42.01 -5.70 12.91
C GLU A 210 41.53 -4.91 11.69
N LYS A 211 42.42 -4.67 10.72
CA LYS A 211 42.03 -4.06 9.45
C LYS A 211 41.31 -5.07 8.59
N SER A 212 40.10 -4.74 8.14
CA SER A 212 39.33 -5.58 7.23
C SER A 212 39.69 -5.25 5.79
N SER A 213 39.93 -6.29 4.98
CA SER A 213 40.03 -6.17 3.52
C SER A 213 38.65 -6.01 2.87
N ASP A 214 37.62 -6.56 3.52
CA ASP A 214 36.23 -6.50 3.11
C ASP A 214 35.48 -5.36 3.81
N PRO A 215 34.64 -4.59 3.10
CA PRO A 215 33.74 -3.64 3.73
C PRO A 215 32.63 -4.35 4.51
N ALA A 216 31.96 -3.61 5.40
CA ALA A 216 30.86 -4.11 6.20
C ALA A 216 29.70 -4.62 5.33
N LEU A 217 29.34 -3.85 4.28
CA LEU A 217 28.21 -4.12 3.40
C LEU A 217 28.64 -4.16 1.92
N ARG A 218 28.03 -5.06 1.15
CA ARG A 218 27.93 -4.97 -0.31
C ARG A 218 26.86 -3.93 -0.61
N ARG A 219 27.26 -2.74 -1.11
CA ARG A 219 26.35 -1.61 -1.34
C ARG A 219 26.47 -1.02 -2.75
N VAL A 220 25.40 -0.35 -3.20
CA VAL A 220 25.38 0.49 -4.40
C VAL A 220 24.43 1.67 -4.20
N THR A 221 24.81 2.84 -4.73
CA THR A 221 23.91 3.97 -4.95
C THR A 221 23.28 3.82 -6.35
N VAL A 222 21.98 3.58 -6.41
CA VAL A 222 21.22 3.41 -7.65
C VAL A 222 20.53 4.73 -7.98
N LYS A 223 20.65 5.20 -9.23
CA LYS A 223 20.02 6.44 -9.67
C LYS A 223 18.55 6.25 -10.04
N VAL A 224 17.78 7.34 -10.05
CA VAL A 224 16.39 7.32 -10.54
C VAL A 224 16.33 6.74 -11.96
N GLY A 225 15.51 5.70 -12.15
CA GLY A 225 15.34 4.99 -13.41
C GLY A 225 16.47 4.03 -13.80
N GLU A 226 17.60 4.04 -13.11
CA GLU A 226 18.57 2.93 -13.21
C GLU A 226 18.11 1.74 -12.37
N SER A 227 18.70 0.57 -12.58
CA SER A 227 18.34 -0.65 -11.85
C SER A 227 19.55 -1.50 -11.53
N TYR A 228 19.51 -2.16 -10.38
CA TYR A 228 20.55 -3.07 -9.90
C TYR A 228 19.94 -4.35 -9.38
N GLU A 229 20.62 -5.47 -9.61
CA GLU A 229 20.29 -6.77 -9.06
C GLU A 229 21.22 -7.08 -7.87
N PHE A 230 20.62 -7.59 -6.79
CA PHE A 230 21.30 -8.19 -5.65
C PHE A 230 20.98 -9.68 -5.66
N ILE A 231 22.00 -10.53 -5.76
CA ILE A 231 21.88 -11.99 -5.77
C ILE A 231 22.34 -12.49 -4.41
N ASN A 232 21.45 -13.16 -3.67
CA ASN A 232 21.79 -13.87 -2.45
C ASN A 232 22.55 -15.15 -2.83
N THR A 233 23.81 -15.27 -2.41
CA THR A 233 24.65 -16.44 -2.70
C THR A 233 24.66 -17.49 -1.58
N ASP A 234 23.94 -17.26 -0.48
CA ASP A 234 23.85 -18.18 0.64
C ASP A 234 22.69 -19.18 0.51
N ILE A 235 22.69 -20.20 1.37
CA ILE A 235 21.64 -21.20 1.55
C ILE A 235 20.56 -20.77 2.55
N GLU A 236 20.77 -19.69 3.29
CA GLU A 236 19.75 -19.01 4.09
C GLU A 236 19.17 -17.78 3.35
N GLU A 237 18.02 -17.28 3.78
CA GLU A 237 17.51 -15.99 3.32
C GLU A 237 18.26 -14.83 4.01
N HIS A 238 18.49 -13.75 3.28
CA HIS A 238 19.20 -12.57 3.79
C HIS A 238 18.50 -11.29 3.35
N GLU A 239 18.62 -10.23 4.15
CA GLU A 239 18.05 -8.92 3.83
C GLU A 239 19.08 -7.91 3.33
N ILE A 240 18.65 -7.08 2.36
CA ILE A 240 19.31 -5.80 2.06
C ILE A 240 18.54 -4.66 2.71
N ARG A 241 19.26 -3.64 3.18
CA ARG A 241 18.74 -2.39 3.74
C ARG A 241 18.85 -1.26 2.71
N THR A 242 18.00 -0.24 2.86
CA THR A 242 18.00 0.94 1.98
C THR A 242 17.84 2.24 2.77
N ASN A 243 18.30 3.36 2.22
CA ASN A 243 18.26 4.69 2.85
C ASN A 243 16.88 5.39 2.72
N VAL A 244 15.79 4.61 2.77
CA VAL A 244 14.40 5.08 2.65
C VAL A 244 14.07 6.23 3.61
N ASN A 245 13.41 7.24 3.06
CA ASN A 245 12.62 8.23 3.80
C ASN A 245 11.18 8.15 3.30
N VAL A 246 10.27 7.68 4.15
CA VAL A 246 8.88 7.39 3.77
C VAL A 246 8.11 8.57 3.19
N SER A 247 8.55 9.80 3.45
CA SER A 247 7.94 11.02 2.91
C SER A 247 8.42 11.39 1.50
N THR A 248 9.60 10.92 1.05
CA THR A 248 10.26 11.42 -0.17
C THR A 248 10.84 10.36 -1.11
N THR A 249 11.20 9.18 -0.61
CA THR A 249 11.78 8.09 -1.43
C THR A 249 10.71 7.10 -1.87
N ARG A 250 10.72 6.70 -3.13
CA ARG A 250 9.99 5.54 -3.66
C ARG A 250 10.89 4.77 -4.62
N PHE A 251 10.72 3.46 -4.65
CA PHE A 251 11.40 2.57 -5.59
C PHE A 251 10.50 1.40 -5.94
N ASP A 252 10.66 0.83 -7.12
CA ASP A 252 10.05 -0.43 -7.50
C ASP A 252 11.01 -1.58 -7.15
N TYR A 253 10.47 -2.74 -6.78
CA TYR A 253 11.28 -3.96 -6.65
C TYR A 253 10.57 -5.21 -7.15
N ALA A 254 11.37 -6.19 -7.57
CA ALA A 254 10.94 -7.53 -7.94
C ALA A 254 11.94 -8.55 -7.40
N ILE A 255 11.46 -9.48 -6.57
CA ILE A 255 12.21 -10.58 -5.94
C ILE A 255 11.85 -11.87 -6.68
N TYR A 256 12.86 -12.68 -6.95
CA TYR A 256 12.75 -13.99 -7.58
C TYR A 256 13.41 -15.06 -6.72
N ASN A 257 12.85 -16.27 -6.75
CA ASN A 257 13.48 -17.46 -6.19
C ASN A 257 14.74 -17.86 -7.01
N SER A 258 15.52 -18.81 -6.50
CA SER A 258 16.74 -19.32 -7.14
C SER A 258 16.49 -20.01 -8.49
N ASP A 259 15.29 -20.55 -8.73
CA ASP A 259 14.85 -21.06 -10.04
C ASP A 259 14.38 -19.96 -11.01
N GLY A 260 14.37 -18.71 -10.56
CA GLY A 260 13.93 -17.54 -11.32
C GLY A 260 12.41 -17.36 -11.41
N THR A 261 11.61 -18.10 -10.64
CA THR A 261 10.17 -17.85 -10.46
C THR A 261 9.93 -16.58 -9.64
N ALA A 262 8.74 -15.99 -9.76
CA ALA A 262 8.31 -14.86 -8.94
C ALA A 262 8.28 -15.22 -7.44
N TYR A 263 8.77 -14.31 -6.59
CA TYR A 263 8.61 -14.40 -5.13
C TYR A 263 7.77 -13.24 -4.59
N ASN A 264 8.16 -12.00 -4.88
CA ASN A 264 7.43 -10.81 -4.43
C ASN A 264 7.71 -9.61 -5.34
N GLN A 265 6.76 -8.69 -5.50
CA GLN A 265 6.92 -7.44 -6.25
C GLN A 265 6.18 -6.31 -5.55
N VAL A 266 6.72 -5.10 -5.58
CA VAL A 266 6.00 -3.90 -5.11
C VAL A 266 6.31 -2.70 -6.01
N MET A 267 5.24 -2.05 -6.47
CA MET A 267 5.28 -0.72 -7.06
C MET A 267 5.39 0.35 -5.95
N ASN A 268 6.27 1.35 -6.13
CA ASN A 268 6.40 2.51 -5.24
C ASN A 268 6.59 2.11 -3.75
N SER A 269 7.48 1.15 -3.51
CA SER A 269 7.84 0.64 -2.18
C SER A 269 8.26 1.72 -1.21
N LEU A 270 7.98 1.43 0.06
CA LEU A 270 8.34 2.18 1.26
C LEU A 270 9.20 1.36 2.24
N SER A 271 9.57 0.13 1.89
CA SER A 271 10.28 -0.77 2.80
C SER A 271 11.74 -0.36 2.97
N ALA A 272 12.20 -0.26 4.21
CA ALA A 272 13.60 0.01 4.55
C ALA A 272 14.50 -1.24 4.49
N SER A 273 13.89 -2.43 4.38
CA SER A 273 14.55 -3.73 4.18
C SER A 273 13.80 -4.56 3.13
N LEU A 274 14.52 -5.47 2.46
CA LEU A 274 13.98 -6.46 1.53
C LEU A 274 14.64 -7.81 1.80
N THR A 275 13.86 -8.82 2.21
CA THR A 275 14.33 -10.21 2.39
C THR A 275 14.39 -10.94 1.06
N ILE A 276 15.53 -11.57 0.76
CA ILE A 276 15.81 -12.25 -0.51
C ILE A 276 15.98 -13.74 -0.20
N PRO A 277 15.20 -14.65 -0.81
CA PRO A 277 15.30 -16.09 -0.59
C PRO A 277 16.72 -16.65 -0.82
N ALA A 278 17.00 -17.81 -0.23
CA ALA A 278 18.23 -18.57 -0.46
C ALA A 278 18.49 -18.83 -1.96
N GLY A 279 19.69 -18.47 -2.43
CA GLY A 279 20.05 -18.49 -3.87
C GLY A 279 19.21 -17.57 -4.77
N GLY A 280 18.29 -16.78 -4.21
CA GLY A 280 17.37 -15.89 -4.91
C GLY A 280 17.98 -14.52 -5.21
N ARG A 281 17.17 -13.62 -5.77
CA ARG A 281 17.64 -12.28 -6.15
C ARG A 281 16.55 -11.23 -6.11
N VAL A 282 16.93 -9.96 -5.94
CA VAL A 282 16.04 -8.80 -6.09
C VAL A 282 16.60 -7.79 -7.07
N ILE A 283 15.74 -7.29 -7.96
CA ILE A 283 16.01 -6.12 -8.79
C ILE A 283 15.31 -4.92 -8.13
N VAL A 284 16.03 -3.80 -7.97
CA VAL A 284 15.50 -2.52 -7.45
C VAL A 284 15.63 -1.39 -8.47
N THR A 285 14.63 -0.51 -8.53
CA THR A 285 14.56 0.64 -9.46
C THR A 285 14.01 1.88 -8.73
N PRO A 286 14.85 2.84 -8.33
CA PRO A 286 14.38 4.08 -7.69
C PRO A 286 13.51 4.92 -8.63
N THR A 287 12.40 5.46 -8.10
CA THR A 287 11.39 6.19 -8.89
C THR A 287 11.23 7.66 -8.52
N THR A 288 11.79 8.14 -7.40
CA THR A 288 11.73 9.57 -7.01
C THR A 288 13.08 10.25 -6.80
N VAL A 289 14.04 9.58 -6.17
CA VAL A 289 15.40 10.09 -5.90
C VAL A 289 16.42 8.96 -6.00
N ASP A 290 17.70 9.30 -6.12
CA ASP A 290 18.80 8.34 -6.03
C ASP A 290 18.82 7.70 -4.62
N MET A 291 19.04 6.40 -4.53
CA MET A 291 18.90 5.62 -3.29
C MET A 291 20.08 4.67 -3.09
N ASP A 292 20.51 4.53 -1.84
CA ASP A 292 21.52 3.55 -1.45
C ASP A 292 20.84 2.25 -1.03
N PHE A 293 21.34 1.12 -1.54
CA PHE A 293 20.96 -0.23 -1.12
C PHE A 293 22.21 -1.00 -0.71
N GLY A 294 22.11 -1.85 0.32
CA GLY A 294 23.21 -2.74 0.69
C GLY A 294 22.85 -3.76 1.76
N GLY A 295 23.54 -4.90 1.74
CA GLY A 295 23.43 -5.96 2.74
C GLY A 295 24.81 -6.50 3.12
N TYR A 296 24.87 -7.47 4.05
CA TYR A 296 26.10 -8.15 4.46
C TYR A 296 27.01 -8.51 3.28
N TYR A 297 28.29 -8.11 3.36
CA TYR A 297 29.19 -8.17 2.21
C TYR A 297 29.41 -9.57 1.62
N ASN A 298 29.40 -10.60 2.47
CA ASN A 298 29.70 -11.99 2.08
C ASN A 298 28.51 -12.75 1.48
N PHE A 299 27.26 -12.29 1.70
CA PHE A 299 26.05 -12.99 1.25
C PHE A 299 25.52 -12.48 -0.10
N PHE A 300 26.08 -11.37 -0.60
CA PHE A 300 25.56 -10.69 -1.80
C PHE A 300 26.62 -10.43 -2.88
N VAL A 301 26.28 -10.84 -4.10
CA VAL A 301 26.83 -10.32 -5.35
C VAL A 301 25.88 -9.26 -5.90
N THR A 302 26.41 -8.18 -6.48
CA THR A 302 25.62 -7.11 -7.08
C THR A 302 26.08 -6.75 -8.48
N GLU A 303 25.14 -6.51 -9.38
CA GLU A 303 25.41 -6.04 -10.73
C GLU A 303 24.34 -5.08 -11.24
N LYS A 304 24.69 -4.26 -12.24
CA LYS A 304 23.74 -3.35 -12.87
C LYS A 304 22.78 -4.14 -13.75
N SER A 305 21.49 -4.01 -13.50
CA SER A 305 20.46 -4.61 -14.35
C SER A 305 20.25 -3.75 -15.60
N ASN A 306 20.17 -4.40 -16.76
CA ASN A 306 19.72 -3.76 -18.00
C ASN A 306 18.20 -3.59 -18.06
N ASP A 307 17.48 -4.34 -17.22
CA ASP A 307 16.03 -4.35 -17.13
C ASP A 307 15.55 -3.71 -15.80
N PRO A 308 14.49 -2.89 -15.81
CA PRO A 308 13.88 -2.40 -14.58
C PRO A 308 13.21 -3.53 -13.81
N ALA A 309 13.03 -3.35 -12.50
CA ALA A 309 12.35 -4.31 -11.63
C ALA A 309 10.94 -4.66 -12.15
N LEU A 310 10.19 -3.65 -12.57
CA LEU A 310 8.82 -3.79 -13.08
C LEU A 310 8.68 -3.17 -14.47
N ARG A 311 7.87 -3.81 -15.34
CA ARG A 311 7.41 -3.21 -16.59
C ARG A 311 6.31 -2.22 -16.29
N ARG A 312 6.68 -0.95 -16.17
CA ARG A 312 5.78 0.17 -15.85
C ARG A 312 5.34 0.91 -17.12
N VAL A 313 4.05 1.23 -17.22
CA VAL A 313 3.48 2.07 -18.28
C VAL A 313 2.52 3.08 -17.66
N ALA A 314 2.66 4.35 -18.03
CA ALA A 314 1.66 5.38 -17.77
C ALA A 314 0.65 5.44 -18.92
N VAL A 315 -0.64 5.42 -18.60
CA VAL A 315 -1.76 5.42 -19.56
C VAL A 315 -2.61 6.66 -19.27
N ASN A 316 -2.93 7.46 -20.29
CA ASN A 316 -3.72 8.69 -20.13
C ASN A 316 -5.25 8.40 -20.19
N PRO A 317 -6.12 9.33 -19.75
CA PRO A 317 -7.57 9.19 -19.87
C PRO A 317 -8.01 8.90 -21.31
N GLY A 318 -8.82 7.86 -21.49
CA GLY A 318 -9.32 7.41 -22.79
C GLY A 318 -8.30 6.67 -23.66
N GLU A 319 -7.01 6.68 -23.33
CA GLU A 319 -6.04 5.75 -23.91
C GLU A 319 -6.21 4.36 -23.31
N SER A 320 -5.71 3.34 -23.99
CA SER A 320 -5.81 1.95 -23.53
C SER A 320 -4.53 1.19 -23.79
N TYR A 321 -4.21 0.27 -22.89
CA TYR A 321 -3.04 -0.59 -22.97
C TYR A 321 -3.41 -2.03 -22.67
N GLU A 322 -2.82 -2.94 -23.44
CA GLU A 322 -2.86 -4.37 -23.19
C GLU A 322 -1.58 -4.80 -22.47
N PHE A 323 -1.76 -5.52 -21.37
CA PHE A 323 -0.70 -6.22 -20.65
C PHE A 323 -0.95 -7.73 -20.78
N ILE A 324 0.07 -8.48 -21.19
CA ILE A 324 -0.01 -9.94 -21.35
C ILE A 324 0.92 -10.58 -20.32
N ASN A 325 0.37 -11.45 -19.49
CA ASN A 325 1.15 -12.33 -18.63
C ASN A 325 1.73 -13.46 -19.50
N THR A 326 3.05 -13.52 -19.63
CA THR A 326 3.77 -14.50 -20.45
C THR A 326 4.24 -15.72 -19.66
N ASP A 327 3.95 -15.80 -18.36
CA ASP A 327 4.32 -16.91 -17.49
C ASP A 327 3.21 -17.97 -17.40
N ARG A 328 3.55 -19.12 -16.81
CA ARG A 328 2.68 -20.30 -16.61
C ARG A 328 1.88 -20.27 -15.31
N VAL A 329 2.02 -19.21 -14.51
CA VAL A 329 1.24 -18.94 -13.30
C VAL A 329 0.61 -17.55 -13.40
N GLU A 330 -0.41 -17.29 -12.58
CA GLU A 330 -1.01 -15.95 -12.51
C GLU A 330 -0.07 -14.94 -11.83
N HIS A 331 -0.14 -13.68 -12.26
CA HIS A 331 0.65 -12.57 -11.70
C HIS A 331 -0.21 -11.34 -11.51
N GLU A 332 0.11 -10.51 -10.51
CA GLU A 332 -0.57 -9.23 -10.32
C GLU A 332 -0.02 -8.14 -11.25
N LEU A 333 -0.93 -7.37 -11.84
CA LEU A 333 -0.65 -6.05 -12.41
C LEU A 333 -1.06 -4.98 -11.39
N MET A 334 -0.07 -4.28 -10.83
CA MET A 334 -0.24 -3.26 -9.79
C MET A 334 -0.46 -1.86 -10.38
N THR A 335 -1.07 -0.98 -9.59
CA THR A 335 -1.32 0.43 -9.92
C THR A 335 -1.56 1.22 -8.62
N PRO A 336 -1.21 2.51 -8.51
CA PRO A 336 -1.34 3.26 -7.26
C PRO A 336 -2.80 3.30 -6.77
N LEU A 337 -3.02 3.04 -5.47
CA LEU A 337 -4.34 3.19 -4.86
C LEU A 337 -4.78 4.66 -4.93
N SER A 338 -5.99 4.91 -5.42
CA SER A 338 -6.57 6.24 -5.50
C SER A 338 -8.05 6.22 -5.17
N LEU A 339 -8.53 7.27 -4.51
CA LEU A 339 -9.94 7.41 -4.15
C LEU A 339 -10.74 8.15 -5.24
N SER A 340 -10.06 8.87 -6.14
CA SER A 340 -10.65 9.74 -7.16
C SER A 340 -10.38 9.30 -8.60
N GLU A 341 -9.34 8.50 -8.85
CA GLU A 341 -9.04 7.95 -10.18
C GLU A 341 -9.86 6.69 -10.43
N TYR A 342 -10.43 6.61 -11.63
CA TYR A 342 -11.22 5.48 -12.09
C TYR A 342 -10.66 4.94 -13.41
N TYR A 343 -10.79 3.64 -13.60
CA TYR A 343 -10.44 2.95 -14.83
C TYR A 343 -11.40 1.80 -15.09
N ASN A 344 -11.57 1.45 -16.36
CA ASN A 344 -12.18 0.18 -16.74
C ASN A 344 -11.10 -0.86 -16.99
N TYR A 345 -11.42 -2.14 -16.81
CA TYR A 345 -10.56 -3.23 -17.23
C TYR A 345 -11.36 -4.41 -17.80
N ALA A 346 -10.70 -5.18 -18.66
CA ALA A 346 -11.17 -6.44 -19.21
C ALA A 346 -10.02 -7.46 -19.23
N ILE A 347 -10.12 -8.51 -18.42
CA ILE A 347 -9.18 -9.62 -18.32
C ILE A 347 -9.71 -10.80 -19.14
N TYR A 348 -8.83 -11.41 -19.92
CA TYR A 348 -9.08 -12.57 -20.73
C TYR A 348 -8.15 -13.71 -20.33
N ASN A 349 -8.64 -14.94 -20.45
CA ASN A 349 -7.81 -16.15 -20.39
C ASN A 349 -6.85 -16.22 -21.59
N SER A 350 -5.92 -17.18 -21.57
CA SER A 350 -4.92 -17.38 -22.63
C SER A 350 -5.51 -17.85 -23.97
N ASP A 351 -6.69 -18.45 -23.96
CA ASP A 351 -7.50 -18.78 -25.16
C ASP A 351 -8.33 -17.58 -25.68
N GLY A 352 -8.34 -16.47 -24.95
CA GLY A 352 -9.08 -15.26 -25.27
C GLY A 352 -10.55 -15.25 -24.80
N THR A 353 -11.01 -16.22 -24.01
CA THR A 353 -12.32 -16.14 -23.35
C THR A 353 -12.31 -15.11 -22.23
N GLU A 354 -13.51 -14.72 -21.79
CA GLU A 354 -13.71 -13.83 -20.64
C GLU A 354 -13.17 -14.45 -19.34
N TYR A 355 -12.55 -13.63 -18.50
CA TYR A 355 -12.13 -14.00 -17.14
C TYR A 355 -12.73 -13.06 -16.10
N LYS A 356 -12.52 -11.74 -16.25
CA LYS A 356 -13.09 -10.73 -15.36
C LYS A 356 -13.11 -9.34 -16.01
N GLN A 357 -14.19 -8.59 -15.81
CA GLN A 357 -14.29 -7.17 -16.20
C GLN A 357 -14.76 -6.33 -15.01
N ASP A 358 -14.51 -5.01 -15.06
CA ASP A 358 -15.17 -4.06 -14.16
C ASP A 358 -15.20 -2.65 -14.75
N ILE A 359 -16.17 -1.87 -14.28
CA ILE A 359 -16.37 -0.46 -14.61
C ILE A 359 -16.05 0.42 -13.40
N TYR A 360 -15.50 1.61 -13.61
CA TYR A 360 -15.15 2.51 -12.49
C TYR A 360 -14.32 1.84 -11.38
N CYS A 361 -13.41 0.94 -11.76
CA CYS A 361 -12.56 0.21 -10.83
C CYS A 361 -11.63 1.18 -10.08
N LYS A 362 -11.34 0.84 -8.81
CA LYS A 362 -10.34 1.50 -7.96
C LYS A 362 -9.26 0.56 -7.42
N LEU A 363 -9.31 -0.72 -7.77
CA LEU A 363 -8.36 -1.72 -7.28
C LEU A 363 -6.92 -1.31 -7.60
N ALA A 364 -6.03 -1.59 -6.65
CA ALA A 364 -4.59 -1.34 -6.73
C ALA A 364 -3.80 -2.52 -7.33
N SER A 365 -4.42 -3.69 -7.45
CA SER A 365 -3.89 -4.83 -8.19
C SER A 365 -5.01 -5.53 -8.99
N LEU A 366 -4.61 -6.19 -10.09
CA LEU A 366 -5.42 -7.10 -10.88
C LEU A 366 -4.67 -8.42 -11.07
N THR A 367 -5.26 -9.54 -10.68
CA THR A 367 -4.70 -10.88 -10.93
C THR A 367 -4.92 -11.27 -12.40
N ILE A 368 -3.83 -11.49 -13.14
CA ILE A 368 -3.86 -11.84 -14.56
C ILE A 368 -3.52 -13.32 -14.72
N PRO A 369 -4.43 -14.17 -15.27
CA PRO A 369 -4.20 -15.61 -15.43
C PRO A 369 -2.91 -15.96 -16.18
N ALA A 370 -2.44 -17.19 -15.99
CA ALA A 370 -1.32 -17.77 -16.74
C ALA A 370 -1.55 -17.69 -18.27
N GLY A 371 -0.61 -17.09 -19.00
CA GLY A 371 -0.77 -16.79 -20.43
C GLY A 371 -1.88 -15.79 -20.81
N GLY A 372 -2.60 -15.26 -19.82
CA GLY A 372 -3.75 -14.37 -20.00
C GLY A 372 -3.35 -12.92 -20.25
N ARG A 373 -4.34 -12.07 -20.51
CA ARG A 373 -4.11 -10.65 -20.80
C ARG A 373 -5.15 -9.76 -20.13
N VAL A 374 -4.81 -8.50 -19.90
CA VAL A 374 -5.74 -7.45 -19.49
C VAL A 374 -5.62 -6.24 -20.40
N VAL A 375 -6.76 -5.67 -20.78
CA VAL A 375 -6.83 -4.31 -21.34
C VAL A 375 -7.33 -3.37 -20.24
N VAL A 376 -6.65 -2.24 -20.05
CA VAL A 376 -7.04 -1.19 -19.09
C VAL A 376 -7.29 0.14 -19.80
N THR A 377 -8.28 0.90 -19.33
CA THR A 377 -8.66 2.23 -19.86
C THR A 377 -8.94 3.20 -18.71
N PRO A 378 -8.01 4.10 -18.35
CA PRO A 378 -8.28 5.18 -17.38
C PRO A 378 -9.38 6.12 -17.88
N LEU A 379 -10.23 6.59 -16.98
CA LEU A 379 -11.43 7.36 -17.34
C LEU A 379 -11.29 8.87 -17.11
N ASN A 380 -10.61 9.28 -16.04
CA ASN A 380 -10.61 10.67 -15.57
C ASN A 380 -9.24 11.24 -15.16
N ASP A 381 -8.23 10.41 -14.95
CA ASP A 381 -6.83 10.86 -14.79
C ASP A 381 -5.85 9.84 -15.38
N SER A 382 -4.60 10.24 -15.59
CA SER A 382 -3.53 9.36 -16.07
C SER A 382 -3.07 8.42 -14.96
N ARG A 383 -2.87 7.13 -15.26
CA ARG A 383 -2.55 6.11 -14.26
C ARG A 383 -1.39 5.23 -14.69
N SER A 384 -0.53 4.88 -13.74
CA SER A 384 0.60 3.96 -13.96
C SER A 384 0.23 2.53 -13.60
N PHE A 385 0.41 1.60 -14.52
CA PHE A 385 0.29 0.16 -14.26
C PHE A 385 1.67 -0.50 -14.37
N ALA A 386 1.98 -1.45 -13.49
CA ALA A 386 3.22 -2.22 -13.56
C ALA A 386 3.12 -3.61 -12.91
N GLY A 387 3.87 -4.56 -13.45
CA GLY A 387 4.12 -5.87 -12.86
C GLY A 387 5.53 -6.37 -13.24
N TYR A 388 5.90 -7.58 -12.81
CA TYR A 388 7.21 -8.18 -13.07
C TYR A 388 7.68 -7.96 -14.51
N TYR A 389 8.85 -7.31 -14.67
CA TYR A 389 9.34 -6.99 -16.00
C TYR A 389 9.55 -8.20 -16.91
N LYS A 390 10.02 -9.30 -16.30
CA LYS A 390 10.27 -10.62 -16.92
C LYS A 390 8.99 -11.34 -17.39
N PHE A 391 7.86 -11.13 -16.71
CA PHE A 391 6.65 -11.93 -16.91
C PHE A 391 5.50 -11.17 -17.57
N PHE A 392 5.57 -9.84 -17.66
CA PHE A 392 4.64 -9.06 -18.45
C PHE A 392 5.26 -8.56 -19.75
N THR A 393 4.48 -8.54 -20.82
CA THR A 393 4.67 -7.62 -21.95
C THR A 393 3.55 -6.59 -21.96
N ALA A 394 3.78 -5.43 -22.57
CA ALA A 394 2.79 -4.35 -22.64
C ALA A 394 2.85 -3.64 -23.99
N LYS A 395 1.68 -3.30 -24.55
CA LYS A 395 1.55 -2.50 -25.79
C LYS A 395 0.31 -1.63 -25.72
N LYS A 396 0.32 -0.51 -26.47
CA LYS A 396 -0.89 0.31 -26.64
C LYS A 396 -1.97 -0.53 -27.34
N SER A 397 -3.21 -0.35 -26.90
CA SER A 397 -4.39 -0.96 -27.51
C SER A 397 -5.18 0.10 -28.27
N ASP A 398 -5.51 -0.18 -29.52
CA ASP A 398 -6.44 0.64 -30.32
C ASP A 398 -7.90 0.41 -29.90
N GLU A 399 -8.16 -0.67 -29.13
CA GLU A 399 -9.45 -1.00 -28.53
C GLU A 399 -9.43 -0.65 -27.03
N PRO A 400 -10.43 0.11 -26.51
CA PRO A 400 -10.62 0.25 -25.08
C PRO A 400 -11.03 -1.06 -24.43
N ALA A 401 -10.84 -1.17 -23.11
CA ALA A 401 -11.16 -2.37 -22.35
C ALA A 401 -12.62 -2.81 -22.53
N LEU A 402 -13.54 -1.84 -22.52
CA LEU A 402 -14.98 -2.07 -22.59
C LEU A 402 -15.63 -1.21 -23.68
N ARG A 403 -16.64 -1.78 -24.36
CA ARG A 403 -17.63 -1.03 -25.13
C ARG A 403 -18.57 -0.38 -24.12
N ALA A 404 -18.35 0.90 -23.82
CA ALA A 404 -19.05 1.58 -22.74
C ALA A 404 -19.67 2.93 -23.13
N VAL A 405 -20.68 3.37 -22.38
CA VAL A 405 -21.42 4.62 -22.62
C VAL A 405 -21.94 5.22 -21.30
N THR A 406 -21.98 6.55 -21.23
CA THR A 406 -22.70 7.30 -20.17
C THR A 406 -23.99 7.86 -20.76
N LEU A 407 -25.14 7.41 -20.26
CA LEU A 407 -26.47 7.86 -20.69
C LEU A 407 -26.98 8.96 -19.77
N LYS A 408 -27.33 10.12 -20.36
CA LYS A 408 -28.06 11.20 -19.66
C LYS A 408 -29.53 10.81 -19.46
N PRO A 409 -30.23 11.39 -18.46
CA PRO A 409 -31.67 11.22 -18.31
C PRO A 409 -32.44 11.47 -19.61
N GLY A 410 -33.38 10.59 -19.94
CA GLY A 410 -34.15 10.58 -21.18
C GLY A 410 -33.43 10.01 -22.41
N ALA A 411 -32.14 9.67 -22.33
CA ALA A 411 -31.40 9.10 -23.45
C ALA A 411 -31.53 7.57 -23.50
N SER A 412 -31.68 7.04 -24.72
CA SER A 412 -31.72 5.61 -25.01
C SER A 412 -30.51 5.14 -25.81
N TYR A 413 -30.12 3.88 -25.61
CA TYR A 413 -28.96 3.27 -26.24
C TYR A 413 -29.17 1.77 -26.44
N GLU A 414 -28.67 1.24 -27.54
CA GLU A 414 -28.73 -0.18 -27.89
C GLU A 414 -27.34 -0.80 -27.81
N PHE A 415 -27.27 -1.98 -27.21
CA PHE A 415 -26.11 -2.87 -27.24
C PHE A 415 -26.52 -4.18 -27.89
N LYS A 416 -25.66 -4.72 -28.76
CA LYS A 416 -25.85 -6.03 -29.38
C LYS A 416 -24.67 -6.94 -29.04
N ASN A 417 -24.99 -8.12 -28.53
CA ASN A 417 -24.04 -9.22 -28.41
C ASN A 417 -23.83 -9.82 -29.82
N ASN A 418 -22.56 -9.91 -30.26
CA ASN A 418 -22.21 -10.46 -31.56
C ASN A 418 -21.59 -11.87 -31.48
N ASP A 419 -21.45 -12.42 -30.28
CA ASP A 419 -20.96 -13.79 -30.08
C ASP A 419 -22.13 -14.80 -30.04
N THR A 420 -21.73 -16.07 -30.10
CA THR A 420 -22.52 -17.29 -30.03
C THR A 420 -22.83 -17.75 -28.61
N VAL A 421 -22.30 -17.07 -27.59
CA VAL A 421 -22.56 -17.29 -26.17
C VAL A 421 -23.15 -16.04 -25.52
N GLU A 422 -23.74 -16.19 -24.33
CA GLU A 422 -24.21 -15.04 -23.54
C GLU A 422 -23.06 -14.31 -22.85
N HIS A 423 -23.22 -13.00 -22.66
CA HIS A 423 -22.20 -12.14 -22.05
C HIS A 423 -22.81 -11.14 -21.07
N GLU A 424 -22.06 -10.76 -20.04
CA GLU A 424 -22.50 -9.77 -19.07
C GLU A 424 -22.21 -8.33 -19.52
N MET A 425 -23.19 -7.45 -19.32
CA MET A 425 -23.04 -6.01 -19.38
C MET A 425 -23.06 -5.40 -17.98
N MET A 426 -21.94 -4.84 -17.54
CA MET A 426 -21.86 -4.11 -16.27
C MET A 426 -22.61 -2.79 -16.35
N TYR A 427 -23.19 -2.36 -15.25
CA TYR A 427 -23.83 -1.06 -15.11
C TYR A 427 -23.50 -0.38 -13.79
N SER A 428 -23.47 0.95 -13.79
CA SER A 428 -23.37 1.80 -12.61
C SER A 428 -24.42 2.90 -12.68
N ALA A 429 -25.39 2.86 -11.78
CA ALA A 429 -26.55 3.74 -11.82
C ALA A 429 -26.42 5.00 -10.95
N ASN A 430 -25.52 5.02 -9.95
CA ASN A 430 -25.32 6.16 -9.04
C ASN A 430 -26.66 6.69 -8.44
N SER A 431 -27.44 5.78 -7.85
CA SER A 431 -28.82 6.03 -7.36
C SER A 431 -29.83 6.50 -8.43
N GLY A 432 -29.42 6.49 -9.70
CA GLY A 432 -30.26 6.72 -10.85
C GLY A 432 -31.19 5.53 -11.14
N ARG A 433 -32.23 5.80 -11.91
CA ARG A 433 -33.14 4.78 -12.43
C ARG A 433 -32.99 4.63 -13.93
N TYR A 434 -33.20 3.41 -14.42
CA TYR A 434 -33.22 3.09 -15.85
C TYR A 434 -34.26 2.03 -16.16
N ASP A 435 -34.73 2.03 -17.41
CA ASP A 435 -35.51 0.95 -18.01
C ASP A 435 -34.61 0.14 -18.95
N TYR A 436 -34.92 -1.15 -19.14
CA TYR A 436 -34.27 -1.98 -20.15
C TYR A 436 -35.24 -2.96 -20.81
N ALA A 437 -34.92 -3.36 -22.04
CA ALA A 437 -35.57 -4.42 -22.78
C ALA A 437 -34.52 -5.23 -23.56
N ILE A 438 -34.56 -6.55 -23.43
CA ILE A 438 -33.62 -7.52 -24.00
C ILE A 438 -34.39 -8.44 -24.93
N TYR A 439 -33.80 -8.68 -26.09
CA TYR A 439 -34.33 -9.53 -27.16
C TYR A 439 -33.28 -10.58 -27.55
N ASN A 440 -33.76 -11.77 -27.89
CA ASN A 440 -32.97 -12.84 -28.49
C ASN A 440 -32.52 -12.46 -29.92
N SER A 441 -31.63 -13.26 -30.49
CA SER A 441 -31.12 -13.08 -31.87
C SER A 441 -32.19 -13.18 -32.97
N ASP A 442 -33.29 -13.89 -32.72
CA ASP A 442 -34.47 -13.96 -33.61
C ASP A 442 -35.48 -12.82 -33.39
N GLY A 443 -35.16 -11.88 -32.49
CA GLY A 443 -36.02 -10.77 -32.10
C GLY A 443 -37.04 -11.10 -31.01
N THR A 444 -37.21 -12.36 -30.60
CA THR A 444 -38.17 -12.69 -29.53
C THR A 444 -37.73 -12.08 -28.20
N VAL A 445 -38.69 -11.82 -27.31
CA VAL A 445 -38.40 -11.20 -26.02
C VAL A 445 -37.57 -12.13 -25.12
N TYR A 446 -36.62 -11.55 -24.38
CA TYR A 446 -35.81 -12.27 -23.39
C TYR A 446 -36.06 -11.79 -21.96
N GLY A 447 -35.98 -10.48 -21.74
CA GLY A 447 -36.19 -9.88 -20.42
C GLY A 447 -36.44 -8.38 -20.50
N GLN A 448 -37.12 -7.83 -19.51
CA GLN A 448 -37.36 -6.39 -19.41
C GLN A 448 -37.37 -5.93 -17.96
N GLY A 449 -37.09 -4.66 -17.75
CA GLY A 449 -37.03 -4.06 -16.43
C GLY A 449 -37.55 -2.63 -16.43
N LEU A 450 -38.53 -2.36 -15.58
CA LEU A 450 -39.12 -1.04 -15.35
C LEU A 450 -38.51 -0.43 -14.09
N ASN A 451 -37.98 0.79 -14.19
CA ASN A 451 -37.52 1.62 -13.07
C ASN A 451 -36.44 0.99 -12.16
N ASN A 452 -35.55 0.19 -12.77
CA ASN A 452 -34.41 -0.47 -12.11
C ASN A 452 -33.35 0.52 -11.62
N GLY A 453 -32.40 0.04 -10.80
CA GLY A 453 -31.29 0.85 -10.26
C GLY A 453 -31.56 1.55 -8.93
N SER A 454 -32.80 1.53 -8.42
CA SER A 454 -33.16 2.16 -7.13
C SER A 454 -32.39 1.54 -5.95
N GLY A 455 -31.36 2.24 -5.45
CA GLY A 455 -30.53 1.81 -4.32
C GLY A 455 -29.38 0.85 -4.71
N VAL A 456 -29.26 0.48 -5.98
CA VAL A 456 -28.15 -0.36 -6.49
C VAL A 456 -27.14 0.56 -7.17
N VAL A 457 -25.92 0.62 -6.62
CA VAL A 457 -24.85 1.46 -7.18
C VAL A 457 -24.34 0.86 -8.50
N SER A 458 -24.06 -0.44 -8.52
CA SER A 458 -23.60 -1.19 -9.69
C SER A 458 -24.11 -2.64 -9.71
N GLY A 459 -24.03 -3.29 -10.89
CA GLY A 459 -24.39 -4.69 -11.11
C GLY A 459 -24.11 -5.14 -12.55
N SER A 460 -24.62 -6.31 -12.94
CA SER A 460 -24.54 -6.85 -14.32
C SER A 460 -25.92 -7.19 -14.89
N ILE A 461 -26.03 -7.25 -16.22
CA ILE A 461 -27.19 -7.73 -16.98
C ILE A 461 -26.69 -8.69 -18.06
N THR A 462 -27.20 -9.92 -18.10
CA THR A 462 -26.84 -10.93 -19.11
C THR A 462 -27.54 -10.68 -20.45
N LEU A 463 -26.77 -10.62 -21.54
CA LEU A 463 -27.27 -10.49 -22.91
C LEU A 463 -27.13 -11.83 -23.65
N PRO A 464 -28.22 -12.42 -24.17
CA PRO A 464 -28.18 -13.72 -24.82
C PRO A 464 -27.37 -13.68 -26.13
N ALA A 465 -26.90 -14.85 -26.56
CA ALA A 465 -26.13 -15.05 -27.80
C ALA A 465 -26.81 -14.41 -29.03
N GLY A 466 -26.06 -13.57 -29.75
CA GLY A 466 -26.55 -12.80 -30.91
C GLY A 466 -27.67 -11.77 -30.61
N GLY A 467 -28.11 -11.66 -29.36
CA GLY A 467 -29.23 -10.82 -28.94
C GLY A 467 -28.86 -9.36 -28.73
N ARG A 468 -29.86 -8.54 -28.37
CA ARG A 468 -29.68 -7.10 -28.13
C ARG A 468 -30.41 -6.62 -26.88
N MET A 469 -29.93 -5.54 -26.30
CA MET A 469 -30.56 -4.81 -25.20
C MET A 469 -30.70 -3.33 -25.56
N ILE A 470 -31.89 -2.78 -25.39
CA ILE A 470 -32.15 -1.34 -25.37
C ILE A 470 -32.24 -0.91 -23.90
N ILE A 471 -31.60 0.20 -23.56
CA ILE A 471 -31.63 0.84 -22.24
C ILE A 471 -32.15 2.27 -22.40
N THR A 472 -32.94 2.76 -21.44
CA THR A 472 -33.28 4.18 -21.31
C THR A 472 -32.96 4.67 -19.90
N SER A 473 -32.12 5.70 -19.77
CA SER A 473 -31.84 6.32 -18.47
C SER A 473 -32.97 7.28 -18.07
N LEU A 474 -33.34 7.32 -16.79
CA LEU A 474 -34.53 8.07 -16.34
C LEU A 474 -34.23 9.28 -15.46
N THR A 475 -33.39 9.14 -14.43
CA THR A 475 -33.24 10.18 -13.39
C THR A 475 -31.86 10.78 -13.30
N ASN A 476 -30.81 9.96 -13.25
CA ASN A 476 -29.41 10.40 -13.19
C ASN A 476 -28.64 9.93 -14.45
N ASN A 477 -27.37 10.32 -14.56
CA ASN A 477 -26.47 9.69 -15.52
C ASN A 477 -26.25 8.23 -15.11
N THR A 478 -26.50 7.29 -16.04
CA THR A 478 -26.22 5.86 -15.85
C THR A 478 -25.10 5.44 -16.78
N TYR A 479 -24.22 4.56 -16.32
CA TYR A 479 -23.07 4.05 -17.09
C TYR A 479 -23.26 2.58 -17.38
N PHE A 480 -22.95 2.16 -18.60
CA PHE A 480 -22.98 0.76 -19.01
C PHE A 480 -21.70 0.41 -19.76
N GLY A 481 -21.19 -0.80 -19.55
CA GLY A 481 -20.01 -1.30 -20.25
C GLY A 481 -19.91 -2.82 -20.23
N GLY A 482 -19.50 -3.40 -21.35
CA GLY A 482 -19.13 -4.82 -21.45
C GLY A 482 -17.88 -4.99 -22.31
N TYR A 483 -17.23 -6.16 -22.26
CA TYR A 483 -16.05 -6.50 -23.06
C TYR A 483 -16.11 -5.99 -24.50
N TYR A 484 -15.12 -5.18 -24.90
CA TYR A 484 -15.17 -4.44 -26.17
C TYR A 484 -15.39 -5.31 -27.42
N LYS A 485 -14.76 -6.49 -27.43
CA LYS A 485 -14.74 -7.43 -28.55
C LYS A 485 -16.11 -8.04 -28.86
N PHE A 486 -16.95 -8.28 -27.85
CA PHE A 486 -18.20 -9.03 -28.01
C PHE A 486 -19.41 -8.13 -28.28
N PHE A 487 -19.32 -6.84 -27.93
CA PHE A 487 -20.43 -5.88 -28.06
C PHE A 487 -20.22 -4.81 -29.14
N THR A 488 -21.22 -4.67 -30.00
CA THR A 488 -21.46 -3.45 -30.81
C THR A 488 -22.53 -2.63 -30.12
N SER A 489 -22.53 -1.31 -30.31
CA SER A 489 -23.52 -0.44 -29.67
C SER A 489 -23.75 0.86 -30.43
N GLN A 490 -24.95 1.40 -30.30
CA GLN A 490 -25.42 2.58 -31.02
C GLN A 490 -26.47 3.34 -30.21
N LYS A 491 -26.67 4.63 -30.53
CA LYS A 491 -27.77 5.40 -29.93
C LYS A 491 -29.11 4.85 -30.43
N SER A 492 -30.03 4.57 -29.52
CA SER A 492 -31.42 4.28 -29.88
C SER A 492 -32.21 5.57 -29.98
N ASN A 493 -33.05 5.68 -31.00
CA ASN A 493 -34.06 6.74 -31.09
C ASN A 493 -35.33 6.38 -30.30
N GLU A 494 -35.58 5.07 -30.09
CA GLU A 494 -36.72 4.56 -29.33
C GLU A 494 -36.36 4.27 -27.87
N PRO A 495 -37.31 4.41 -26.93
CA PRO A 495 -37.14 3.98 -25.54
C PRO A 495 -37.10 2.45 -25.43
N ALA A 496 -36.52 1.93 -24.34
CA ALA A 496 -36.53 0.50 -24.05
C ALA A 496 -37.97 -0.04 -23.88
N LEU A 497 -38.85 0.74 -23.27
CA LEU A 497 -40.24 0.37 -22.98
C LEU A 497 -41.21 1.43 -23.52
N SER A 498 -42.35 0.99 -24.06
CA SER A 498 -43.51 1.87 -24.25
C SER A 498 -44.13 2.13 -22.87
N LYS A 499 -43.91 3.33 -22.33
CA LYS A 499 -44.32 3.72 -20.97
C LYS A 499 -45.49 4.69 -20.93
N ALA A 500 -46.30 4.55 -19.88
CA ALA A 500 -47.30 5.53 -19.48
C ALA A 500 -47.26 5.77 -17.96
N THR A 501 -47.51 7.00 -17.55
CA THR A 501 -47.80 7.35 -16.16
C THR A 501 -49.30 7.60 -16.04
N ILE A 502 -49.99 6.73 -15.31
CA ILE A 502 -51.44 6.74 -15.12
C ILE A 502 -51.74 7.46 -13.79
N LYS A 503 -52.33 8.65 -13.85
CA LYS A 503 -52.71 9.41 -12.64
C LYS A 503 -53.98 8.84 -12.01
N PRO A 504 -54.30 9.15 -10.73
CA PRO A 504 -55.53 8.69 -10.08
C PRO A 504 -56.78 9.00 -10.91
N GLY A 505 -57.60 7.98 -11.17
CA GLY A 505 -58.80 8.08 -12.00
C GLY A 505 -58.59 7.85 -13.50
N GLU A 506 -57.41 8.13 -14.03
CA GLU A 506 -57.07 7.91 -15.46
C GLU A 506 -57.07 6.42 -15.81
N THR A 507 -57.39 6.10 -17.06
CA THR A 507 -57.29 4.74 -17.62
C THR A 507 -56.45 4.77 -18.90
N TYR A 508 -55.53 3.82 -19.03
CA TYR A 508 -54.73 3.63 -20.24
C TYR A 508 -55.00 2.27 -20.85
N THR A 509 -55.00 2.21 -22.18
CA THR A 509 -54.97 0.95 -22.94
C THR A 509 -53.53 0.64 -23.35
N PHE A 510 -53.12 -0.61 -23.18
CA PHE A 510 -51.94 -1.22 -23.79
C PHE A 510 -52.40 -2.32 -24.75
N ILE A 511 -51.93 -2.32 -26.00
CA ILE A 511 -52.23 -3.37 -26.99
C ILE A 511 -50.95 -4.18 -27.24
N ASN A 512 -51.02 -5.49 -27.03
CA ASN A 512 -49.95 -6.43 -27.35
C ASN A 512 -49.99 -6.73 -28.86
N THR A 513 -48.99 -6.29 -29.61
CA THR A 513 -48.90 -6.54 -31.05
C THR A 513 -48.16 -7.84 -31.39
N ALA A 514 -47.61 -8.54 -30.39
CA ALA A 514 -46.91 -9.80 -30.59
C ALA A 514 -47.86 -11.01 -30.77
N SER A 515 -47.33 -12.06 -31.41
CA SER A 515 -47.99 -13.37 -31.56
C SER A 515 -47.90 -14.27 -30.31
N VAL A 516 -47.40 -13.74 -29.19
CA VAL A 516 -47.27 -14.43 -27.90
C VAL A 516 -47.82 -13.55 -26.79
N ASN A 517 -48.20 -14.16 -25.67
CA ASN A 517 -48.61 -13.38 -24.49
C ASN A 517 -47.39 -12.61 -23.95
N LEU A 518 -47.56 -11.31 -23.75
CA LEU A 518 -46.49 -10.44 -23.25
C LEU A 518 -46.96 -9.63 -22.04
N PRO A 519 -46.06 -9.36 -21.08
CA PRO A 519 -46.41 -8.61 -19.90
C PRO A 519 -46.14 -7.10 -20.01
N VAL A 520 -47.05 -6.33 -19.42
CA VAL A 520 -46.76 -4.97 -18.96
C VAL A 520 -46.32 -5.03 -17.49
N LEU A 521 -45.20 -4.39 -17.19
CA LEU A 521 -44.73 -4.16 -15.83
C LEU A 521 -45.44 -2.95 -15.23
N THR A 522 -45.66 -2.93 -13.90
CA THR A 522 -46.26 -1.78 -13.22
C THR A 522 -45.58 -1.48 -11.88
N THR A 523 -45.65 -0.21 -11.43
CA THR A 523 -45.26 0.20 -10.07
C THR A 523 -46.40 0.09 -9.06
N SER A 524 -47.44 -0.71 -9.31
CA SER A 524 -48.54 -0.91 -8.36
C SER A 524 -48.10 -1.69 -7.13
N SER A 525 -48.77 -1.46 -5.99
CA SER A 525 -48.40 -2.02 -4.69
C SER A 525 -49.62 -2.08 -3.77
N SER A 526 -49.43 -2.56 -2.54
CA SER A 526 -50.47 -2.55 -1.51
C SER A 526 -51.05 -1.15 -1.23
N SER A 527 -50.25 -0.07 -1.39
CA SER A 527 -50.67 1.33 -1.26
C SER A 527 -51.01 2.03 -2.60
N LYS A 528 -50.60 1.43 -3.73
CA LYS A 528 -50.79 1.93 -5.09
C LYS A 528 -51.69 0.98 -5.88
N ARG A 529 -53.02 1.07 -5.71
CA ARG A 529 -53.99 0.09 -6.26
C ARG A 529 -54.46 0.47 -7.66
N ILE A 530 -54.79 -0.57 -8.44
CA ILE A 530 -55.23 -0.48 -9.83
C ILE A 530 -56.47 -1.37 -10.09
N ASP A 531 -57.30 -0.98 -11.05
CA ASP A 531 -58.22 -1.92 -11.73
C ASP A 531 -57.58 -2.36 -13.05
N VAL A 532 -57.73 -3.65 -13.40
CA VAL A 532 -57.15 -4.24 -14.61
C VAL A 532 -58.15 -5.11 -15.35
N TYR A 533 -58.27 -4.88 -16.65
CA TYR A 533 -59.16 -5.61 -17.57
C TYR A 533 -58.37 -6.03 -18.81
N ALA A 534 -58.11 -7.32 -19.00
CA ALA A 534 -57.42 -7.82 -20.18
C ALA A 534 -58.40 -8.58 -21.10
N TYR A 535 -58.24 -8.38 -22.40
CA TYR A 535 -59.04 -8.96 -23.46
C TYR A 535 -58.15 -9.71 -24.45
N ASP A 536 -58.63 -10.83 -24.97
CA ASP A 536 -57.98 -11.55 -26.07
C ASP A 536 -58.12 -10.79 -27.41
N SER A 537 -57.51 -11.33 -28.46
CA SER A 537 -57.58 -10.77 -29.82
C SER A 537 -58.99 -10.76 -30.43
N ASN A 538 -59.94 -11.50 -29.85
CA ASN A 538 -61.34 -11.51 -30.27
C ASN A 538 -62.19 -10.50 -29.47
N GLY A 539 -61.60 -9.81 -28.49
CA GLY A 539 -62.31 -8.91 -27.58
C GLY A 539 -63.00 -9.61 -26.40
N THR A 540 -62.72 -10.89 -26.15
CA THR A 540 -63.23 -11.64 -25.00
C THR A 540 -62.45 -11.23 -23.74
N GLU A 541 -63.14 -10.89 -22.65
CA GLU A 541 -62.49 -10.61 -21.37
C GLU A 541 -61.86 -11.89 -20.79
N VAL A 542 -60.55 -11.86 -20.53
CA VAL A 542 -59.78 -12.99 -19.96
C VAL A 542 -59.21 -12.70 -18.57
N LEU A 543 -59.20 -11.42 -18.16
CA LEU A 543 -58.77 -10.99 -16.84
C LEU A 543 -59.62 -9.81 -16.40
N ASN A 544 -60.17 -9.89 -15.19
CA ASN A 544 -60.89 -8.80 -14.54
C ASN A 544 -60.51 -8.82 -13.05
N LYS A 545 -59.81 -7.79 -12.59
CA LYS A 545 -59.43 -7.63 -11.17
C LYS A 545 -59.54 -6.17 -10.78
N THR A 546 -60.41 -5.89 -9.83
CA THR A 546 -60.60 -4.55 -9.26
C THR A 546 -59.81 -4.38 -7.97
N SER A 547 -59.40 -3.14 -7.66
CA SER A 547 -58.60 -2.76 -6.51
C SER A 547 -57.46 -3.75 -6.22
N THR A 548 -56.69 -4.09 -7.24
CA THR A 548 -55.59 -5.07 -7.18
C THR A 548 -54.23 -4.38 -7.22
N TYR A 549 -53.16 -5.18 -7.20
CA TYR A 549 -51.80 -4.75 -7.46
C TYR A 549 -50.98 -5.93 -7.99
N GLY A 550 -49.94 -5.64 -8.76
CA GLY A 550 -49.05 -6.65 -9.34
C GLY A 550 -47.97 -6.00 -10.19
N SER A 551 -46.71 -6.37 -9.96
CA SER A 551 -45.56 -5.84 -10.70
C SER A 551 -45.53 -6.24 -12.17
N LYS A 552 -46.32 -7.26 -12.57
CA LYS A 552 -46.36 -7.85 -13.90
C LYS A 552 -47.79 -8.30 -14.23
N ILE A 553 -48.33 -7.86 -15.37
CA ILE A 553 -49.67 -8.24 -15.88
C ILE A 553 -49.51 -8.76 -17.30
N GLU A 554 -49.85 -10.03 -17.53
CA GLU A 554 -49.81 -10.65 -18.87
C GLU A 554 -50.98 -10.17 -19.75
N ILE A 555 -50.70 -9.95 -21.03
CA ILE A 555 -51.65 -9.54 -22.06
C ILE A 555 -51.64 -10.61 -23.16
N PRO A 556 -52.79 -11.16 -23.58
CA PRO A 556 -52.83 -12.16 -24.65
C PRO A 556 -52.17 -11.69 -25.95
N ALA A 557 -51.68 -12.63 -26.76
CA ALA A 557 -51.25 -12.37 -28.13
C ALA A 557 -52.35 -11.61 -28.92
N GLY A 558 -52.00 -10.50 -29.55
CA GLY A 558 -52.97 -9.63 -30.25
C GLY A 558 -54.05 -8.98 -29.36
N GLY A 559 -53.98 -9.15 -28.04
CA GLY A 559 -54.96 -8.67 -27.07
C GLY A 559 -54.68 -7.26 -26.55
N LYS A 560 -55.52 -6.80 -25.64
CA LYS A 560 -55.37 -5.48 -24.98
C LYS A 560 -55.59 -5.55 -23.48
N LEU A 561 -54.97 -4.63 -22.75
CA LEU A 561 -55.12 -4.42 -21.32
C LEU A 561 -55.53 -2.98 -21.04
N LEU A 562 -56.61 -2.80 -20.30
CA LEU A 562 -56.97 -1.52 -19.70
C LEU A 562 -56.48 -1.53 -18.25
N ILE A 563 -55.70 -0.52 -17.88
CA ILE A 563 -55.24 -0.28 -16.51
C ILE A 563 -55.80 1.06 -16.04
N LYS A 564 -56.50 1.08 -14.90
CA LYS A 564 -56.94 2.30 -14.23
C LYS A 564 -56.21 2.47 -12.91
N SER A 565 -55.69 3.67 -12.62
CA SER A 565 -55.17 3.99 -11.30
C SER A 565 -56.29 4.43 -10.35
N LEU A 566 -56.24 3.98 -9.09
CA LEU A 566 -57.25 4.33 -8.08
C LEU A 566 -56.80 5.46 -7.13
N SER A 567 -55.53 5.50 -6.74
CA SER A 567 -55.09 6.29 -5.57
C SER A 567 -53.75 7.00 -5.70
N SER A 568 -52.97 6.73 -6.75
CA SER A 568 -51.61 7.28 -6.90
C SER A 568 -51.10 7.14 -8.33
N ASP A 569 -50.16 7.97 -8.76
CA ASP A 569 -49.49 7.75 -10.05
C ASP A 569 -48.88 6.34 -10.14
N ILE A 570 -49.25 5.61 -11.19
CA ILE A 570 -48.74 4.30 -11.55
C ILE A 570 -47.93 4.45 -12.83
N GLU A 571 -46.65 4.10 -12.79
CA GLU A 571 -45.89 3.89 -14.02
C GLU A 571 -46.12 2.47 -14.52
N CYS A 572 -46.44 2.35 -15.80
CA CYS A 572 -46.61 1.09 -16.51
C CYS A 572 -45.68 1.09 -17.74
N GLY A 573 -45.12 -0.07 -18.09
CA GLY A 573 -44.31 -0.21 -19.31
C GLY A 573 -44.12 -1.65 -19.76
N GLY A 574 -44.08 -1.86 -21.07
CA GLY A 574 -43.70 -3.13 -21.71
C GLY A 574 -42.77 -2.88 -22.91
N TYR A 575 -42.15 -3.93 -23.45
CA TYR A 575 -41.31 -3.91 -24.65
C TYR A 575 -41.82 -2.93 -25.71
N HIS A 576 -41.02 -1.91 -26.04
CA HIS A 576 -41.44 -0.86 -26.97
C HIS A 576 -41.93 -1.42 -28.32
N ASP A 577 -41.16 -2.35 -28.89
CA ASP A 577 -41.41 -2.97 -30.20
C ASP A 577 -42.73 -3.77 -30.28
N TYR A 578 -43.31 -4.15 -29.13
CA TYR A 578 -44.49 -5.03 -29.06
C TYR A 578 -45.71 -4.40 -28.36
N PHE A 579 -45.61 -3.14 -27.93
CA PHE A 579 -46.69 -2.45 -27.24
C PHE A 579 -46.99 -1.08 -27.84
N THR A 580 -48.25 -0.88 -28.21
CA THR A 580 -48.80 0.48 -28.37
C THR A 580 -49.64 0.82 -27.16
N SER A 581 -49.55 2.06 -26.69
CA SER A 581 -50.28 2.51 -25.51
C SER A 581 -50.85 3.91 -25.69
N PHE A 582 -52.09 4.13 -25.23
CA PHE A 582 -52.79 5.41 -25.32
C PHE A 582 -53.71 5.64 -24.12
N TYR A 583 -53.91 6.92 -23.80
CA TYR A 583 -54.85 7.38 -22.79
C TYR A 583 -56.29 7.18 -23.27
N ASN A 584 -57.14 6.59 -22.43
CA ASN A 584 -58.57 6.54 -22.66
C ASN A 584 -59.21 7.75 -22.00
N ASP A 585 -59.71 8.70 -22.80
CA ASP A 585 -60.36 9.89 -22.28
C ASP A 585 -61.78 9.58 -21.78
N ASN A 586 -61.84 9.16 -20.51
CA ASN A 586 -63.02 8.59 -19.87
C ASN A 586 -64.12 9.63 -19.53
N GLU A 587 -63.97 10.90 -19.88
CA GLU A 587 -65.06 11.90 -19.72
C GLU A 587 -66.29 11.61 -20.60
N SER A 588 -66.18 10.75 -21.63
CA SER A 588 -67.26 10.52 -22.59
C SER A 588 -67.99 9.17 -22.48
N GLY A 589 -67.38 8.16 -21.87
CA GLY A 589 -67.94 6.79 -21.83
C GLY A 589 -68.14 6.14 -23.21
N ILE A 590 -67.45 6.64 -24.25
CA ILE A 590 -67.58 6.14 -25.63
C ILE A 590 -66.54 5.05 -25.88
N ASN A 591 -67.02 3.82 -26.13
CA ASN A 591 -66.19 2.77 -26.69
C ASN A 591 -65.94 3.06 -28.17
N TRP A 592 -64.69 3.31 -28.53
CA TRP A 592 -64.28 3.52 -29.92
C TRP A 592 -63.78 2.20 -30.55
N THR A 593 -64.39 1.83 -31.66
CA THR A 593 -64.00 0.65 -32.46
C THR A 593 -63.32 1.12 -33.73
N ASN A 594 -62.08 0.71 -33.95
CA ASN A 594 -61.24 1.20 -35.04
C ASN A 594 -61.16 0.15 -36.17
N THR A 595 -61.47 0.54 -37.39
CA THR A 595 -61.41 -0.34 -38.57
C THR A 595 -60.53 0.28 -39.65
N LEU A 596 -59.47 -0.42 -40.03
CA LEU A 596 -58.60 0.00 -41.15
C LEU A 596 -59.26 -0.36 -42.48
N SER A 597 -59.20 0.57 -43.44
CA SER A 597 -59.76 0.36 -44.79
C SER A 597 -58.70 -0.21 -45.75
N SER A 598 -59.11 -1.15 -46.60
CA SER A 598 -58.29 -1.70 -47.68
C SER A 598 -58.33 -0.87 -48.98
N THR A 599 -58.89 0.34 -48.95
CA THR A 599 -59.06 1.22 -50.11
C THR A 599 -58.18 2.47 -50.02
N GLY A 600 -57.48 2.81 -51.11
CA GLY A 600 -56.37 3.78 -51.08
C GLY A 600 -56.69 5.26 -50.79
N ASN A 601 -57.96 5.62 -50.59
CA ASN A 601 -58.39 6.99 -50.29
C ASN A 601 -58.93 7.17 -48.84
N LEU A 602 -59.12 6.07 -48.11
CA LEU A 602 -59.69 6.04 -46.77
C LEU A 602 -58.79 5.19 -45.88
N TYR A 603 -58.20 5.81 -44.86
CA TYR A 603 -57.19 5.17 -44.01
C TYR A 603 -57.82 4.45 -42.80
N ALA A 604 -58.78 5.09 -42.12
CA ALA A 604 -59.47 4.52 -40.97
C ALA A 604 -60.90 5.04 -40.84
N ILE A 605 -61.78 4.19 -40.30
CA ILE A 605 -63.06 4.59 -39.72
C ILE A 605 -63.06 4.21 -38.24
N THR A 606 -63.41 5.16 -37.37
CA THR A 606 -63.65 4.94 -35.95
C THR A 606 -65.13 5.13 -35.65
N GLN A 607 -65.77 4.17 -34.97
CA GLN A 607 -67.18 4.25 -34.57
C GLN A 607 -67.33 4.18 -33.05
N GLY A 608 -68.22 5.02 -32.50
CA GLY A 608 -68.64 4.96 -31.09
C GLY A 608 -69.97 5.68 -30.87
N ASN A 609 -70.91 5.05 -30.17
CA ASN A 609 -72.26 5.56 -29.83
C ASN A 609 -72.95 6.32 -30.98
N ASP A 610 -73.24 5.60 -32.06
CA ASP A 610 -73.90 6.07 -33.30
C ASP A 610 -73.24 7.24 -34.05
N LYS A 611 -71.98 7.57 -33.69
CA LYS A 611 -71.13 8.51 -34.41
C LYS A 611 -70.00 7.77 -35.11
N TYR A 612 -69.62 8.29 -36.27
CA TYR A 612 -68.52 7.81 -37.10
C TYR A 612 -67.56 8.97 -37.34
N VAL A 613 -66.25 8.69 -37.29
CA VAL A 613 -65.20 9.58 -37.77
C VAL A 613 -64.44 8.85 -38.87
N ALA A 614 -64.27 9.48 -40.01
CA ALA A 614 -63.58 8.90 -41.17
C ALA A 614 -62.35 9.73 -41.53
N VAL A 615 -61.19 9.08 -41.64
CA VAL A 615 -59.91 9.72 -41.99
C VAL A 615 -59.47 9.24 -43.36
N GLY A 616 -59.30 10.17 -44.31
CA GLY A 616 -58.87 9.89 -45.68
C GLY A 616 -57.87 10.90 -46.22
N THR A 617 -57.56 10.81 -47.52
CA THR A 617 -56.58 11.69 -48.21
C THR A 617 -56.91 13.18 -48.17
N ALA A 618 -58.18 13.54 -47.91
CA ALA A 618 -58.65 14.93 -47.82
C ALA A 618 -58.79 15.47 -46.38
N GLY A 619 -58.44 14.69 -45.35
CA GLY A 619 -58.59 15.06 -43.93
C GLY A 619 -59.53 14.12 -43.15
N ALA A 620 -59.98 14.60 -41.99
CA ALA A 620 -60.94 13.90 -41.13
C ALA A 620 -62.33 14.56 -41.21
N ILE A 621 -63.38 13.74 -41.21
CA ILE A 621 -64.81 14.13 -41.16
C ILE A 621 -65.48 13.36 -40.03
#